data_AF-A0A950WS39-F1
#
_entry.id   AF-A0A950WS39-F1
#
_cell.length_a   1.000
_cell.length_b   1.000
_cell.length_c   1.000
_cell.angle_alpha   90.00
_cell.angle_beta   90.00
_cell.angle_gamma   90.00
#
_symmetry.space_group_name_H-M   'P 1'
#
loop_
_entity.id
_entity.type
_entity.pdbx_description
1 polymer ?
#
loop_
_entity_poly.entity_id
_entity_poly.type
_entity_poly.pdbx_seq_one_letter_code
_entity_poly.pdbx_strand_id
1 'polypeptide(L)'
;MQNLVRRAVVTVLVLAAGLPTLFPKLLSPLVVGAAVGSLSIAAVFAGVRTNRLGHRLIWHVGRPVAWALLGGGLAGLVISHLLRATVSVHNLGPFPSIAEVPLGLAYPCMASGLLILLENRSPGEATECAFSSLIAAFSAALPVWAFVLGPMAGHGHMHMSTAIGGLVLPALDLFL
;
A
#
# COMPACT_ATOMS: atom_id res chain seq x y z
N MET A 1 -20.36 -24.52 1.96
CA MET A 1 -20.49 -23.08 2.32
C MET A 1 -19.22 -22.27 2.02
N GLN A 2 -18.00 -22.79 2.25
CA GLN A 2 -16.74 -22.06 2.00
C GLN A 2 -16.54 -21.55 0.55
N ASN A 3 -16.99 -22.31 -0.46
CA ASN A 3 -16.86 -21.91 -1.87
C ASN A 3 -17.76 -20.72 -2.25
N LEU A 4 -18.88 -20.53 -1.56
CA LEU A 4 -19.84 -19.46 -1.86
C LEU A 4 -19.35 -18.12 -1.28
N VAL A 5 -18.81 -18.16 -0.06
CA VAL A 5 -18.15 -17.01 0.59
C VAL A 5 -16.93 -16.57 -0.21
N ARG A 6 -16.09 -17.52 -0.66
CA ARG A 6 -14.91 -17.20 -1.48
C ARG A 6 -15.29 -16.53 -2.81
N ARG A 7 -16.31 -17.04 -3.50
CA ARG A 7 -16.80 -16.45 -4.76
C ARG A 7 -17.40 -15.05 -4.55
N ALA A 8 -18.15 -14.85 -3.46
CA ALA A 8 -18.72 -13.55 -3.11
C ALA A 8 -17.64 -12.51 -2.79
N VAL A 9 -16.60 -12.88 -2.02
CA VAL A 9 -15.47 -11.99 -1.72
C VAL A 9 -14.72 -11.60 -2.98
N VAL A 10 -14.43 -12.56 -3.86
CA VAL A 10 -13.74 -12.29 -5.14
C VAL A 10 -14.59 -11.40 -6.05
N THR A 11 -15.90 -11.66 -6.16
CA THR A 11 -16.77 -10.80 -6.97
C THR A 11 -16.87 -9.39 -6.42
N VAL A 12 -17.00 -9.23 -5.10
CA VAL A 12 -17.00 -7.90 -4.46
C VAL A 12 -15.69 -7.16 -4.69
N LEU A 13 -14.54 -7.85 -4.60
CA LEU A 13 -13.22 -7.25 -4.88
C LEU A 13 -13.09 -6.83 -6.35
N VAL A 14 -13.51 -7.67 -7.29
CA VAL A 14 -13.46 -7.36 -8.73
C VAL A 14 -14.41 -6.23 -9.09
N LEU A 15 -15.62 -6.20 -8.52
CA LEU A 15 -16.57 -5.10 -8.71
C LEU A 15 -16.05 -3.80 -8.09
N ALA A 16 -15.47 -3.84 -6.89
CA ALA A 16 -14.91 -2.67 -6.22
C ALA A 16 -13.69 -2.10 -6.97
N ALA A 17 -12.88 -2.94 -7.61
CA ALA A 17 -11.75 -2.51 -8.44
C ALA A 17 -12.17 -2.06 -9.86
N GLY A 18 -13.19 -2.69 -10.43
CA GLY A 18 -13.61 -2.49 -11.84
C GLY A 18 -14.67 -1.39 -12.07
N LEU A 19 -15.60 -1.17 -11.13
CA LEU A 19 -16.58 -0.08 -11.29
C LEU A 19 -15.94 1.32 -11.41
N PRO A 20 -14.94 1.67 -10.58
CA PRO A 20 -14.32 2.98 -10.62
C PRO A 20 -13.59 3.30 -11.92
N THR A 21 -12.99 2.28 -12.56
CA THR A 21 -12.26 2.44 -13.82
C THR A 21 -13.21 2.62 -15.01
N LEU A 22 -14.39 2.00 -14.95
CA LEU A 22 -15.43 2.11 -15.98
C LEU A 22 -16.29 3.38 -15.85
N PHE A 23 -16.46 3.92 -14.63
CA PHE A 23 -17.32 5.09 -14.36
C PHE A 23 -16.61 6.17 -13.53
N PRO A 24 -15.57 6.83 -14.09
CA PRO A 24 -14.70 7.76 -13.35
C PRO A 24 -15.39 9.04 -12.85
N LYS A 25 -16.59 9.36 -13.36
CA LYS A 25 -17.35 10.57 -12.96
C LYS A 25 -18.34 10.32 -11.81
N LEU A 26 -18.58 9.06 -11.44
CA LEU A 26 -19.64 8.71 -10.48
C LEU A 26 -19.17 8.77 -9.03
N LEU A 27 -17.88 8.52 -8.78
CA LEU A 27 -17.28 8.47 -7.45
C LEU A 27 -15.93 9.20 -7.48
N SER A 28 -15.64 9.96 -6.42
CA SER A 28 -14.32 10.59 -6.30
C SER A 28 -13.24 9.51 -6.13
N PRO A 29 -12.05 9.67 -6.76
CA PRO A 29 -10.96 8.71 -6.62
C PRO A 29 -10.54 8.45 -5.16
N LEU A 30 -10.72 9.45 -4.29
CA LEU A 30 -10.45 9.36 -2.86
C LEU A 30 -11.40 8.39 -2.14
N VAL A 31 -12.70 8.46 -2.45
CA VAL A 31 -13.72 7.57 -1.86
C VAL A 31 -13.51 6.14 -2.32
N VAL A 32 -13.16 5.96 -3.59
CA VAL A 32 -12.81 4.64 -4.14
C VAL A 32 -11.59 4.06 -3.44
N GLY A 33 -10.51 4.84 -3.31
CA GLY A 33 -9.29 4.40 -2.64
C GLY A 33 -9.55 3.99 -1.18
N ALA A 34 -10.33 4.79 -0.45
CA ALA A 34 -10.72 4.48 0.92
C ALA A 34 -11.58 3.20 1.02
N ALA A 35 -12.52 3.01 0.10
CA ALA A 35 -13.38 1.82 0.07
C ALA A 35 -12.57 0.55 -0.24
N VAL A 36 -11.72 0.60 -1.27
CA VAL A 36 -10.84 -0.51 -1.65
C VAL A 36 -9.89 -0.85 -0.51
N GLY A 37 -9.22 0.15 0.09
CA GLY A 37 -8.32 -0.10 1.21
C GLY A 37 -9.05 -0.68 2.43
N SER A 38 -10.26 -0.23 2.73
CA SER A 38 -11.07 -0.78 3.84
C SER A 38 -11.46 -2.24 3.57
N LEU A 39 -11.83 -2.56 2.32
CA LEU A 39 -12.09 -3.93 1.88
C LEU A 39 -10.84 -4.81 1.99
N SER A 40 -9.65 -4.28 1.65
CA SER A 40 -8.38 -5.00 1.80
C SER A 40 -8.08 -5.33 3.25
N ILE A 41 -8.29 -4.41 4.20
CA ILE A 41 -8.13 -4.68 5.63
C ILE A 41 -9.11 -5.76 6.10
N ALA A 42 -10.37 -5.65 5.69
CA ALA A 42 -11.39 -6.65 6.02
C ALA A 42 -11.03 -8.03 5.45
N ALA A 43 -10.48 -8.09 4.23
CA ALA A 43 -10.01 -9.31 3.60
C ALA A 43 -8.82 -9.93 4.33
N VAL A 44 -7.84 -9.13 4.75
CA VAL A 44 -6.70 -9.59 5.57
C VAL A 44 -7.22 -10.15 6.89
N PHE A 45 -8.09 -9.43 7.59
CA PHE A 45 -8.63 -9.86 8.87
C PHE A 45 -9.47 -11.13 8.76
N ALA A 46 -10.34 -11.20 7.74
CA ALA A 46 -11.11 -12.40 7.43
C ALA A 46 -10.18 -13.57 7.11
N GLY A 47 -9.17 -13.37 6.26
CA GLY A 47 -8.18 -14.38 5.89
C GLY A 47 -7.41 -14.91 7.09
N VAL A 48 -6.95 -14.03 7.99
CA VAL A 48 -6.28 -14.41 9.24
C VAL A 48 -7.22 -15.19 10.16
N ARG A 49 -8.49 -14.76 10.32
CA ARG A 49 -9.45 -15.47 11.17
C ARG A 49 -9.82 -16.84 10.61
N THR A 50 -10.06 -16.96 9.30
CA THR A 50 -10.49 -18.22 8.68
C THR A 50 -9.36 -19.23 8.54
N ASN A 51 -8.14 -18.76 8.25
CA ASN A 51 -6.98 -19.63 8.02
C ASN A 51 -6.02 -19.61 9.22
N ARG A 52 -6.51 -19.26 10.41
CA ARG A 52 -5.72 -19.35 11.64
C ARG A 52 -5.44 -20.84 11.90
N LEU A 53 -4.25 -21.29 11.50
CA LEU A 53 -3.80 -22.64 11.77
C LEU A 53 -3.71 -22.81 13.29
N GLY A 54 -4.56 -23.67 13.86
CA GLY A 54 -4.64 -23.92 15.30
C GLY A 54 -3.39 -24.59 15.89
N HIS A 55 -2.45 -24.98 15.05
CA HIS A 55 -1.18 -25.61 15.39
C HIS A 55 -0.05 -24.89 14.64
N ARG A 56 1.07 -24.66 15.32
CA ARG A 56 2.29 -24.08 14.73
C ARG A 56 2.84 -25.06 13.69
N LEU A 57 2.43 -24.92 12.43
CA LEU A 57 3.10 -25.65 11.36
C LEU A 57 4.58 -25.26 11.36
N ILE A 58 5.42 -26.28 11.15
CA ILE A 58 6.89 -26.19 11.12
C ILE A 58 7.35 -25.13 10.09
N TRP A 59 6.54 -24.87 9.06
CA TRP A 59 6.70 -23.76 8.12
C TRP A 59 6.09 -22.45 8.66
N HIS A 60 6.97 -21.51 9.01
CA HIS A 60 6.76 -20.33 9.85
C HIS A 60 5.91 -19.18 9.26
N VAL A 61 5.04 -19.42 8.27
CA VAL A 61 4.20 -18.38 7.62
C VAL A 61 3.05 -17.89 8.55
N GLY A 62 2.82 -18.57 9.68
CA GLY A 62 1.73 -18.29 10.61
C GLY A 62 2.01 -17.26 11.71
N ARG A 63 3.13 -16.51 11.68
CA ARG A 63 3.43 -15.53 12.73
C ARG A 63 2.42 -14.37 12.70
N PRO A 64 1.64 -14.14 13.77
CA PRO A 64 0.58 -13.12 13.77
C PRO A 64 1.14 -11.70 13.63
N VAL A 65 2.39 -11.49 14.05
CA VAL A 65 3.08 -10.19 13.95
C VAL A 65 3.22 -9.72 12.51
N ALA A 66 3.58 -10.62 11.57
CA ALA A 66 3.78 -10.23 10.17
C ALA A 66 2.46 -9.78 9.51
N TRP A 67 1.38 -10.50 9.80
CA TRP A 67 0.04 -10.14 9.33
C TRP A 67 -0.51 -8.89 10.01
N ALA A 68 -0.20 -8.66 11.29
CA ALA A 68 -0.56 -7.43 12.00
C ALA A 68 0.17 -6.21 11.42
N LEU A 69 1.44 -6.37 11.03
CA LEU A 69 2.22 -5.31 10.37
C LEU A 69 1.65 -4.99 8.98
N LEU A 70 1.36 -5.99 8.15
CA LEU A 70 0.70 -5.77 6.86
C LEU A 70 -0.68 -5.11 7.02
N GLY A 71 -1.50 -5.59 7.95
CA GLY A 71 -2.82 -5.02 8.23
C GLY A 71 -2.74 -3.59 8.79
N GLY A 72 -1.78 -3.32 9.68
CA GLY A 72 -1.53 -1.99 10.23
C GLY A 72 -1.04 -1.00 9.18
N GLY A 73 -0.20 -1.46 8.25
CA GLY A 73 0.23 -0.67 7.11
C GLY A 73 -0.93 -0.32 6.17
N LEU A 74 -1.75 -1.30 5.80
CA LEU A 74 -2.98 -1.05 5.02
C LEU A 74 -3.94 -0.08 5.74
N ALA A 75 -4.06 -0.17 7.06
CA ALA A 75 -4.81 0.79 7.86
C ALA A 75 -4.23 2.21 7.75
N GLY A 76 -2.91 2.36 7.77
CA GLY A 76 -2.25 3.64 7.52
C GLY A 76 -2.59 4.24 6.16
N LEU A 77 -2.60 3.42 5.10
CA LEU A 77 -3.03 3.86 3.77
C LEU A 77 -4.49 4.35 3.77
N VAL A 78 -5.40 3.57 4.36
CA VAL A 78 -6.83 3.94 4.47
C VAL A 78 -7.02 5.22 5.25
N ILE A 79 -6.35 5.37 6.40
CA ILE A 79 -6.43 6.58 7.22
C ILE A 79 -5.96 7.79 6.42
N SER A 80 -4.85 7.66 5.68
CA SER A 80 -4.36 8.72 4.79
C SER A 80 -5.39 9.13 3.73
N HIS A 81 -6.04 8.15 3.08
CA HIS A 81 -7.10 8.42 2.10
C HIS A 81 -8.33 9.07 2.74
N LEU A 82 -8.74 8.61 3.92
CA LEU A 82 -9.86 9.18 4.65
C LEU A 82 -9.57 10.62 5.07
N LEU A 83 -8.38 10.92 5.59
CA LEU A 83 -7.98 12.29 5.92
C LEU A 83 -8.04 13.21 4.71
N ARG A 84 -7.59 12.75 3.53
CA ARG A 84 -7.70 13.52 2.28
C ARG A 84 -9.13 13.67 1.78
N ALA A 85 -10.01 12.73 2.09
CA ALA A 85 -11.41 12.78 1.70
C ALA A 85 -12.25 13.67 2.63
N THR A 86 -11.93 13.73 3.93
CA THR A 86 -12.71 14.45 4.94
C THR A 86 -12.23 15.87 5.16
N VAL A 87 -10.93 16.14 5.02
CA VAL A 87 -10.39 17.49 5.12
C VAL A 87 -10.40 18.11 3.72
N SER A 88 -11.07 19.26 3.57
CA SER A 88 -11.04 20.02 2.31
C SER A 88 -9.59 20.26 1.87
N VAL A 89 -9.31 20.09 0.56
CA VAL A 89 -7.95 20.25 -0.03
C VAL A 89 -7.27 21.56 0.41
N HIS A 90 -8.05 22.62 0.60
CA HIS A 90 -7.56 23.92 1.09
C HIS A 90 -6.99 23.90 2.52
N ASN A 91 -7.49 23.01 3.39
CA ASN A 91 -7.12 22.90 4.80
C ASN A 91 -5.99 21.90 5.05
N LEU A 92 -5.67 21.03 4.07
CA LEU A 92 -4.55 20.09 4.16
C LEU A 92 -3.20 20.80 3.92
N GLY A 93 -3.21 21.92 3.19
CA GLY A 93 -1.99 22.62 2.79
C GLY A 93 -1.26 21.93 1.62
N PRO A 94 -0.13 22.51 1.16
CA PRO A 94 0.66 21.94 0.08
C PRO A 94 1.30 20.61 0.52
N PHE A 95 1.38 19.65 -0.40
CA PHE A 95 2.01 18.38 -0.13
C PHE A 95 3.51 18.56 0.21
N PRO A 96 4.04 17.88 1.24
CA PRO A 96 3.39 16.89 2.11
C PRO A 96 2.50 17.54 3.20
N SER A 97 1.31 16.96 3.42
CA SER A 97 0.35 17.37 4.46
C SER A 97 0.37 16.41 5.66
N ILE A 98 -0.50 16.67 6.64
CA ILE A 98 -0.68 15.77 7.78
C ILE A 98 -1.21 14.37 7.37
N ALA A 99 -1.87 14.27 6.21
CA ALA A 99 -2.36 13.00 5.69
C ALA A 99 -1.24 12.05 5.25
N GLU A 100 -0.03 12.56 5.02
CA GLU A 100 1.13 11.80 4.56
C GLU A 100 1.86 11.11 5.72
N VAL A 101 1.62 11.51 6.97
CA VAL A 101 2.19 10.86 8.16
C VAL A 101 1.78 9.39 8.27
N PRO A 102 0.47 9.04 8.28
CA PRO A 102 0.05 7.63 8.32
C PRO A 102 0.45 6.86 7.07
N LEU A 103 0.57 7.53 5.92
CA LEU A 103 1.08 6.95 4.67
C LEU A 103 2.57 6.59 4.79
N GLY A 104 3.40 7.49 5.31
CA GLY A 104 4.82 7.26 5.50
C GLY A 104 5.13 6.15 6.50
N LEU A 105 4.29 5.99 7.54
CA LEU A 105 4.37 4.87 8.48
C LEU A 105 3.86 3.54 7.92
N ALA A 106 2.99 3.58 6.91
CA ALA A 106 2.45 2.37 6.29
C ALA A 106 3.55 1.53 5.63
N TYR A 107 4.44 2.16 4.86
CA TYR A 107 5.50 1.47 4.12
C TYR A 107 6.49 0.68 4.99
N PRO A 108 7.13 1.23 6.04
CA PRO A 108 8.04 0.46 6.88
C PRO A 108 7.32 -0.65 7.64
N CYS A 109 6.04 -0.45 7.98
CA CYS A 109 5.19 -1.47 8.58
C CYS A 109 4.96 -2.63 7.60
N MET A 110 4.52 -2.34 6.37
CA MET A 110 4.30 -3.34 5.33
C MET A 110 5.58 -4.06 4.93
N ALA A 111 6.67 -3.32 4.74
CA ALA A 111 8.00 -3.85 4.43
C ALA A 111 8.45 -4.85 5.50
N SER A 112 8.36 -4.45 6.78
CA SER A 112 8.73 -5.33 7.89
C SER A 112 7.87 -6.59 7.94
N GLY A 113 6.55 -6.46 7.72
CA GLY A 113 5.65 -7.60 7.64
C GLY A 113 6.02 -8.56 6.50
N LEU A 114 6.30 -8.02 5.32
CA LEU A 114 6.69 -8.79 4.14
C LEU A 114 8.05 -9.49 4.32
N LEU A 115 9.07 -8.78 4.84
CA LEU A 115 10.39 -9.36 5.11
C LEU A 115 10.32 -10.47 6.14
N ILE A 116 9.50 -10.33 7.19
CA ILE A 116 9.26 -11.42 8.14
C ILE A 116 8.61 -12.62 7.44
N LEU A 117 7.65 -12.41 6.53
CA LEU A 117 7.05 -13.52 5.78
C LEU A 117 8.05 -14.20 4.84
N LEU A 118 8.88 -13.42 4.14
CA LEU A 118 9.93 -13.90 3.25
C LEU A 118 10.96 -14.72 4.02
N GLU A 119 11.50 -14.19 5.12
CA GLU A 119 12.51 -14.86 5.93
C GLU A 119 11.99 -16.17 6.53
N ASN A 120 10.71 -16.22 6.88
CA ASN A 120 10.08 -17.44 7.36
C ASN A 120 9.81 -18.47 6.26
N ARG A 121 9.75 -18.03 4.99
CA ARG A 121 9.54 -18.90 3.82
C ARG A 121 10.85 -19.41 3.25
N SER A 122 11.86 -18.54 3.16
CA SER A 122 13.20 -18.81 2.65
C SER A 122 14.24 -18.09 3.51
N PRO A 123 14.72 -18.71 4.59
CA PRO A 123 15.67 -18.09 5.50
C PRO A 123 16.97 -17.73 4.79
N GLY A 124 17.45 -16.50 4.96
CA GLY A 124 18.67 -16.00 4.33
C GLY A 124 18.50 -15.35 2.96
N GLU A 125 17.38 -15.58 2.26
CA GLU A 125 17.11 -14.95 0.95
C GLU A 125 16.29 -13.66 1.07
N ALA A 126 15.69 -13.36 2.23
CA ALA A 126 14.79 -12.22 2.37
C ALA A 126 15.49 -10.88 2.09
N THR A 127 16.74 -10.74 2.53
CA THR A 127 17.56 -9.54 2.29
C THR A 127 17.95 -9.42 0.83
N GLU A 128 18.32 -10.52 0.17
CA GLU A 128 18.66 -10.53 -1.26
C GLU A 128 17.46 -10.15 -2.13
N CYS A 129 16.28 -10.72 -1.82
CA CYS A 129 15.03 -10.32 -2.47
C CYS A 129 14.73 -8.83 -2.24
N ALA A 130 14.90 -8.33 -1.01
CA ALA A 130 14.66 -6.92 -0.70
C ALA A 130 15.57 -6.00 -1.53
N PHE A 131 16.86 -6.33 -1.64
CA PHE A 131 17.79 -5.57 -2.46
C PHE A 131 17.43 -5.63 -3.95
N SER A 132 17.04 -6.81 -4.45
CA SER A 132 16.60 -6.96 -5.85
C SER A 132 15.39 -6.07 -6.16
N SER A 133 14.35 -6.09 -5.31
CA SER A 133 13.18 -5.22 -5.45
C SER A 133 13.55 -3.74 -5.30
N LEU A 134 14.46 -3.40 -4.39
CA LEU A 134 14.92 -2.02 -4.21
C LEU A 134 15.67 -1.51 -5.46
N ILE A 135 16.53 -2.33 -6.05
CA ILE A 135 17.23 -2.00 -7.30
C ILE A 135 16.22 -1.79 -8.43
N ALA A 136 15.20 -2.64 -8.54
CA ALA A 136 14.13 -2.49 -9.52
C ALA A 136 13.37 -1.17 -9.30
N ALA A 137 13.01 -0.85 -8.05
CA ALA A 137 12.35 0.40 -7.68
C ALA A 137 13.17 1.64 -8.06
N PHE A 138 14.47 1.66 -7.73
CA PHE A 138 15.37 2.75 -8.12
C PHE A 138 15.54 2.85 -9.64
N SER A 139 15.64 1.72 -10.34
CA SER A 139 15.78 1.69 -11.79
C SER A 139 14.58 2.31 -12.49
N ALA A 140 13.37 2.15 -11.94
CA ALA A 140 12.16 2.80 -12.43
C ALA A 140 12.06 4.28 -11.99
N ALA A 141 12.48 4.60 -10.76
CA ALA A 141 12.37 5.93 -10.21
C ALA A 141 13.37 6.93 -10.82
N LEU A 142 14.63 6.54 -11.01
CA LEU A 142 15.69 7.46 -11.44
C LEU A 142 15.41 8.15 -12.79
N PRO A 143 14.90 7.47 -13.84
CA PRO A 143 14.51 8.13 -15.08
C PRO A 143 13.39 9.16 -14.88
N VAL A 144 12.39 8.84 -14.05
CA VAL A 144 11.29 9.77 -13.76
C VAL A 144 11.80 11.02 -13.04
N TRP A 145 12.74 10.86 -12.11
CA TRP A 145 13.41 11.99 -11.47
C TRP A 145 14.20 12.83 -12.47
N ALA A 146 15.07 12.20 -13.26
CA ALA A 146 15.99 12.88 -14.16
C ALA A 146 15.26 13.68 -15.26
N PHE A 147 14.20 13.10 -15.83
CA PHE A 147 13.53 13.67 -17.01
C PHE A 147 12.24 14.44 -16.70
N VAL A 148 11.60 14.19 -15.56
CA VAL A 148 10.28 14.78 -15.25
C VAL A 148 10.33 15.61 -13.97
N LEU A 149 10.52 14.97 -12.82
CA LEU A 149 10.31 15.63 -11.53
C LEU A 149 11.42 16.61 -11.16
N GLY A 150 12.69 16.27 -11.43
CA GLY A 150 13.85 17.14 -11.19
C GLY A 150 13.76 18.45 -11.99
N PRO A 151 13.53 18.40 -13.31
CA PRO A 151 13.30 19.61 -14.10
C PRO A 151 12.09 20.42 -13.62
N MET A 152 10.94 19.79 -13.32
CA MET A 152 9.76 20.52 -12.85
C MET A 152 9.99 21.24 -11.53
N ALA A 153 10.73 20.62 -10.60
CA ALA A 153 11.11 21.26 -9.33
C ALA A 153 12.15 22.38 -9.53
N GLY A 154 13.16 22.14 -10.39
CA GLY A 154 14.23 23.11 -10.64
C GLY A 154 13.77 24.39 -11.33
N HIS A 155 12.75 24.32 -12.20
CA HIS A 155 12.16 25.48 -12.89
C HIS A 155 11.05 26.17 -12.07
N GLY A 156 10.79 25.72 -10.83
CA GLY A 156 9.79 26.32 -9.95
C GLY A 156 8.33 26.00 -10.30
N HIS A 157 8.08 25.03 -11.18
CA HIS A 157 6.72 24.57 -11.50
C HIS A 157 6.09 23.73 -10.38
N MET A 158 6.90 23.21 -9.46
CA MET A 158 6.45 22.39 -8.33
C MET A 158 7.42 22.55 -7.14
N HIS A 159 6.89 22.43 -5.91
CA HIS A 159 7.75 22.36 -4.72
C HIS A 159 8.59 21.08 -4.70
N MET A 160 9.85 21.20 -4.27
CA MET A 160 10.79 20.08 -4.17
C MET A 160 10.25 18.93 -3.31
N SER A 161 9.54 19.23 -2.22
CA SER A 161 8.92 18.24 -1.34
C SER A 161 7.84 17.42 -2.05
N THR A 162 7.08 18.05 -2.94
CA THR A 162 6.08 17.38 -3.78
C THR A 162 6.72 16.50 -4.83
N ALA A 163 7.82 16.96 -5.45
CA ALA A 163 8.59 16.15 -6.39
C ALA A 163 9.19 14.91 -5.70
N ILE A 164 9.78 15.07 -4.51
CA ILE A 164 10.35 13.96 -3.74
C ILE A 164 9.26 12.96 -3.36
N GLY A 165 8.13 13.40 -2.77
CA GLY A 165 7.08 12.46 -2.39
C GLY A 165 6.38 11.81 -3.59
N GLY A 166 6.23 12.54 -4.70
CA GLY A 166 5.73 11.99 -5.96
C GLY A 166 6.63 10.92 -6.57
N LEU A 167 7.93 10.91 -6.23
CA LEU A 167 8.87 9.87 -6.63
C LEU A 167 8.93 8.72 -5.63
N VAL A 168 9.05 9.05 -4.34
CA VAL A 168 9.31 8.08 -3.26
C VAL A 168 8.10 7.16 -3.07
N LEU A 169 6.87 7.67 -3.14
CA LEU A 169 5.68 6.85 -2.91
C LEU A 169 5.53 5.73 -3.96
N PRO A 170 5.57 5.99 -5.28
CA PRO A 170 5.55 4.93 -6.28
C PRO A 170 6.76 4.00 -6.23
N ALA A 171 7.95 4.51 -5.87
CA ALA A 171 9.13 3.68 -5.71
C ALA A 171 8.97 2.68 -4.55
N LEU A 172 8.36 3.12 -3.44
CA LEU A 172 8.05 2.25 -2.32
C LEU A 172 6.93 1.24 -2.67
N ASP A 173 5.96 1.62 -3.50
CA ASP A 173 4.96 0.68 -4.04
C ASP A 173 5.60 -0.41 -4.90
N LEU A 174 6.64 -0.08 -5.69
CA LEU A 174 7.35 -1.07 -6.51
C LEU A 174 8.29 -1.98 -5.69
N PHE A 175 8.73 -1.49 -4.54
CA PHE A 175 9.55 -2.25 -3.61
C PHE A 175 8.75 -3.34 -2.85
N LEU A 176 7.48 -3.04 -2.52
CA LEU A 176 6.57 -3.94 -1.78
C LEU A 176 5.89 -4.99 -2.68
#